data_AF-A0A0B1SL90-F1
#
_entry.id   AF-A0A0B1SL90-F1
#
_cell.length_a   1.000
_cell.length_b   1.000
_cell.length_c   1.000
_cell.angle_alpha   90.00
_cell.angle_beta   90.00
_cell.angle_gamma   90.00
#
_symmetry.space_group_name_H-M   'P 1'
#
loop_
_entity.id
_entity.type
_entity.pdbx_description
1 polymer ?
#
loop_
_entity_poly.entity_id
_entity_poly.type
_entity_poly.pdbx_seq_one_letter_code
_entity_poly.pdbx_strand_id
1 'polypeptide(L)'
;MCAATCVFEGTAEEVANEERRLYALAENYKGIVGGEENGKYGYRLTFAIAYLRDLGMEYGVLGESFETSVPWDKVLNLCRNVKQLIKRQAKALGVQYPVLSSCR
;
A
#
# COMPACT_ATOMS: atom_id res chain seq x y z
N MET A 1 -9.67 0.10 -8.20
CA MET A 1 -8.76 1.26 -8.34
C MET A 1 -7.63 1.07 -7.35
N CYS A 2 -6.39 1.39 -7.75
CA CYS A 2 -5.20 1.39 -6.90
C CYS A 2 -4.43 2.70 -7.15
N ALA A 3 -3.55 3.07 -6.24
CA ALA A 3 -2.72 4.26 -6.34
C ALA A 3 -1.25 3.89 -6.11
N ALA A 4 -0.35 4.60 -6.78
CA ALA A 4 1.08 4.56 -6.54
C ALA A 4 1.53 5.97 -6.12
N THR A 5 2.19 6.07 -4.97
CA THR A 5 2.84 7.31 -4.54
C THR A 5 4.31 7.24 -4.93
N CYS A 6 4.80 8.27 -5.60
CA CYS A 6 6.18 8.33 -6.09
C CYS A 6 6.91 9.52 -5.47
N VAL A 7 8.18 9.33 -5.14
CA VAL A 7 9.12 10.38 -4.77
C VAL A 7 10.29 10.31 -5.74
N PHE A 8 10.71 11.48 -6.20
CA PHE A 8 11.84 11.67 -7.08
C PHE A 8 12.84 12.55 -6.36
N GLU A 9 14.10 12.13 -6.33
CA GLU A 9 15.19 12.84 -5.64
C GLU A 9 16.40 12.89 -6.58
N GLY A 10 17.09 14.03 -6.60
CA GLY A 10 18.20 14.29 -7.52
C GLY A 10 18.29 15.77 -7.87
N THR A 11 18.98 16.09 -8.96
CA THR A 11 18.95 17.44 -9.54
C THR A 11 17.58 17.74 -10.15
N ALA A 12 17.25 19.04 -10.30
CA ALA A 12 15.98 19.44 -10.89
C ALA A 12 15.77 18.88 -12.30
N GLU A 13 16.84 18.76 -13.09
CA GLU A 13 16.80 18.20 -14.44
C GLU A 13 16.52 16.69 -14.43
N GLU A 14 17.20 15.93 -13.56
CA GLU A 14 16.97 14.49 -13.40
C GLU A 14 15.54 14.20 -12.96
N VAL A 15 15.05 14.91 -11.93
CA VAL A 15 13.69 14.76 -11.42
C VAL A 15 12.66 15.03 -12.51
N ALA A 16 12.80 16.15 -13.24
CA ALA A 16 11.87 16.50 -14.32
C ALA A 16 11.88 15.48 -15.47
N ASN A 17 13.03 14.86 -15.73
CA ASN A 17 13.16 13.83 -16.75
C ASN A 17 12.53 12.49 -16.32
N GLU A 18 12.80 12.04 -15.10
CA GLU A 18 12.27 10.78 -14.57
C GLU A 18 10.76 10.83 -14.30
N GLU A 19 10.25 11.96 -13.80
CA GLU A 19 8.80 12.18 -13.64
C GLU A 19 8.07 12.04 -14.98
N ARG A 20 8.57 12.72 -16.02
CA ARG A 20 8.00 12.65 -17.37
C ARG A 20 8.01 11.22 -17.93
N ARG A 21 9.11 10.49 -17.74
CA ARG A 21 9.24 9.09 -18.17
C ARG A 21 8.24 8.19 -17.46
N LEU A 22 8.10 8.33 -16.15
CA LEU A 22 7.17 7.52 -15.37
C LEU A 22 5.71 7.78 -15.76
N TYR A 23 5.32 9.05 -15.97
CA TYR A 23 3.96 9.38 -16.40
C TYR A 23 3.63 8.85 -17.79
N ALA A 24 4.56 8.97 -18.75
CA ALA A 24 4.38 8.37 -20.08
C ALA A 24 4.25 6.84 -20.00
N LEU A 25 5.00 6.18 -19.11
CA LEU A 25 4.83 4.75 -18.87
C LEU A 25 3.46 4.44 -18.26
N ALA A 26 3.03 5.21 -17.26
CA ALA A 26 1.74 5.01 -16.60
C ALA A 26 0.56 5.15 -17.57
N GLU A 27 0.61 6.09 -18.52
CA GLU A 27 -0.40 6.26 -19.57
C GLU A 27 -0.62 4.98 -20.39
N ASN A 28 0.46 4.23 -20.70
CA ASN A 28 0.36 2.95 -21.40
C ASN A 28 -0.48 1.91 -20.64
N TYR A 29 -0.58 2.06 -19.32
CA TYR A 29 -1.40 1.21 -18.43
C TYR A 29 -2.68 1.91 -17.95
N LYS A 30 -3.11 3.00 -18.62
CA LYS A 30 -4.29 3.80 -18.29
C LYS A 30 -4.22 4.44 -16.89
N GLY A 31 -3.00 4.75 -16.45
CA GLY A 31 -2.75 5.52 -15.23
C GLY A 31 -3.24 6.96 -15.37
N ILE A 32 -3.63 7.57 -14.25
CA ILE A 32 -4.07 8.96 -14.16
C ILE A 32 -3.22 9.65 -13.10
N VAL A 33 -2.76 10.86 -13.38
CA VAL A 33 -1.97 11.66 -12.43
C VAL A 33 -2.84 12.05 -11.23
N GLY A 34 -2.47 11.55 -10.05
CA GLY A 34 -3.20 11.76 -8.80
C GLY A 34 -2.88 13.06 -8.07
N GLY A 35 -1.92 13.86 -8.55
CA GLY A 35 -1.48 15.10 -7.93
C GLY A 35 -0.46 14.93 -6.80
N GLU A 36 0.43 15.91 -6.67
CA GLU A 36 1.58 15.91 -5.75
C GLU A 36 1.18 15.82 -4.27
N GLU A 37 0.09 16.49 -3.88
CA GLU A 37 -0.37 16.53 -2.49
C GLU A 37 -0.71 15.14 -1.94
N ASN A 38 -1.30 14.27 -2.77
CA ASN A 38 -1.55 12.88 -2.39
C ASN A 38 -0.25 12.09 -2.18
N GLY A 39 0.77 12.37 -3.00
CA GLY A 39 2.12 11.81 -2.83
C GLY A 39 2.72 12.23 -1.50
N LYS A 40 2.83 13.55 -1.26
CA LYS A 40 3.38 14.11 -0.01
C LYS A 40 2.65 13.57 1.22
N TYR A 41 1.33 13.51 1.19
CA TYR A 41 0.53 12.99 2.30
C TYR A 41 0.83 11.51 2.56
N GLY A 42 0.87 10.68 1.52
CA GLY A 42 1.20 9.25 1.64
C GLY A 42 2.57 9.00 2.25
N TYR A 43 3.59 9.77 1.86
CA TYR A 43 4.93 9.68 2.45
C TYR A 43 4.97 10.16 3.90
N ARG A 44 4.26 11.23 4.26
CA ARG A 44 4.19 11.67 5.67
C ARG A 44 3.49 10.62 6.55
N LEU A 45 2.47 9.97 6.02
CA LEU A 45 1.68 8.99 6.74
C LEU A 45 2.51 7.76 7.18
N THR A 46 3.62 7.44 6.52
CA THR A 46 4.50 6.33 6.94
C THR A 46 5.03 6.50 8.35
N PHE A 47 5.28 7.73 8.77
CA PHE A 47 5.76 8.03 10.13
C PHE A 47 4.65 8.07 11.17
N ALA A 48 3.39 8.21 10.73
CA ALA A 48 2.24 8.33 11.63
C ALA A 48 1.47 7.00 11.82
N ILE A 49 1.54 6.06 10.87
CA ILE A 49 0.77 4.81 10.91
C ILE A 49 1.01 4.00 12.19
N ALA A 50 2.23 4.01 12.73
CA ALA A 50 2.55 3.25 13.95
C ALA A 50 1.69 3.68 15.15
N TYR A 51 1.36 4.97 15.27
CA TYR A 51 0.54 5.51 16.37
C TYR A 51 -0.93 5.04 16.29
N LEU A 52 -1.40 4.60 15.13
CA LEU A 52 -2.75 4.04 14.99
C LEU A 52 -2.89 2.69 15.72
N ARG A 53 -1.78 1.99 16.00
CA ARG A 53 -1.79 0.73 16.74
C ARG A 53 -2.27 0.95 18.17
N ASP A 54 -1.63 1.87 18.89
CA ASP A 54 -1.95 2.18 20.28
C ASP A 54 -3.38 2.67 20.40
N LEU A 55 -3.79 3.58 19.49
CA LEU A 55 -5.18 4.01 19.36
C LEU A 55 -6.13 2.83 19.16
N GLY A 56 -5.82 1.91 18.22
CA GLY A 56 -6.65 0.74 17.97
C GLY A 56 -6.82 -0.16 19.21
N MET A 57 -5.76 -0.33 19.99
CA MET A 57 -5.77 -1.13 21.21
C MET A 57 -6.70 -0.55 22.28
N GLU A 58 -6.84 0.77 22.38
CA GLU A 58 -7.81 1.42 23.27
C GLU A 58 -9.27 1.02 22.96
N TYR A 59 -9.55 0.64 21.71
CA TYR A 59 -10.88 0.20 21.24
C TYR A 59 -10.96 -1.32 21.00
N GLY A 60 -10.02 -2.11 21.53
CA GLY A 60 -10.03 -3.57 21.39
C GLY A 60 -9.71 -4.07 19.98
N VAL A 61 -9.09 -3.24 19.14
CA VAL A 61 -8.62 -3.60 17.80
C VAL A 61 -7.14 -3.95 17.86
N LEU A 62 -6.80 -5.15 17.42
CA LEU A 62 -5.41 -5.61 17.28
C LEU A 62 -5.08 -5.78 15.79
N GLY A 63 -3.87 -5.40 15.43
CA GLY A 63 -3.35 -5.50 14.07
C GLY A 63 -1.84 -5.43 14.06
N GLU A 64 -1.24 -6.02 13.03
CA GLU A 64 0.20 -6.04 12.85
C GLU A 64 0.54 -5.94 11.36
N SER A 65 1.66 -5.29 11.03
CA SER A 65 2.21 -5.31 9.67
C SER A 65 3.16 -6.49 9.50
N PHE A 66 3.20 -7.06 8.30
CA PHE A 66 4.17 -8.08 7.92
C PHE A 66 4.49 -7.96 6.42
N GLU A 67 5.58 -8.58 6.02
CA GLU A 67 6.19 -8.38 4.71
C GLU A 67 6.87 -9.65 4.16
N THR A 68 7.06 -9.69 2.85
CA THR A 68 7.79 -10.76 2.16
C THR A 68 8.22 -10.28 0.77
N SER A 69 9.14 -11.01 0.12
CA SER A 69 9.57 -10.76 -1.25
C SER A 69 9.25 -11.97 -2.13
N VAL A 70 8.84 -11.74 -3.38
CA VAL A 70 8.49 -12.79 -4.34
C VAL A 70 8.84 -12.42 -5.78
N PRO A 71 9.00 -13.42 -6.66
CA PRO A 71 9.07 -13.18 -8.11
C PRO A 71 7.84 -12.44 -8.64
N TRP A 72 8.04 -11.62 -9.68
CA TRP A 72 6.98 -10.79 -10.30
C TRP A 72 5.75 -11.59 -10.73
N ASP A 73 5.94 -12.78 -11.28
CA ASP A 73 4.85 -13.65 -11.75
C ASP A 73 3.99 -14.23 -10.61
N LYS A 74 4.45 -14.10 -9.35
CA LYS A 74 3.74 -14.58 -8.16
C LYS A 74 3.01 -13.49 -7.38
N VAL A 75 3.31 -12.21 -7.60
CA VAL A 75 2.81 -11.08 -6.78
C VAL A 75 1.28 -11.09 -6.64
N LEU A 76 0.54 -11.12 -7.75
CA LEU A 76 -0.93 -11.04 -7.71
C LEU A 76 -1.56 -12.24 -7.01
N ASN A 77 -0.99 -13.43 -7.19
CA ASN A 77 -1.49 -14.65 -6.56
C ASN A 77 -1.20 -14.65 -5.06
N LEU A 78 0.00 -14.24 -4.64
CA LEU A 78 0.34 -14.11 -3.23
C LEU A 78 -0.60 -13.12 -2.53
N CYS A 79 -0.73 -11.90 -3.05
CA CYS A 79 -1.57 -10.86 -2.44
C CYS A 79 -3.03 -11.32 -2.30
N ARG A 80 -3.58 -12.00 -3.31
CA ARG A 80 -4.96 -12.53 -3.26
C ARG A 80 -5.08 -13.63 -2.22
N ASN A 81 -4.18 -14.61 -2.25
CA ASN A 81 -4.29 -15.82 -1.44
C ASN A 81 -4.03 -15.54 0.03
N VAL A 82 -3.09 -14.66 0.36
CA VAL A 82 -2.82 -14.25 1.75
C VAL A 82 -4.03 -13.53 2.35
N LYS A 83 -4.64 -12.57 1.63
CA LYS A 83 -5.86 -11.88 2.10
C LYS A 83 -7.02 -12.85 2.31
N GLN A 84 -7.20 -13.82 1.41
CA GLN A 84 -8.23 -14.85 1.56
C GLN A 84 -7.96 -15.77 2.75
N LEU A 85 -6.70 -16.18 2.94
CA LEU A 85 -6.29 -17.03 4.06
C LEU A 85 -6.55 -16.35 5.40
N ILE A 86 -6.16 -15.08 5.56
CA ILE A 86 -6.38 -14.30 6.80
C ILE A 86 -7.87 -14.27 7.15
N LYS A 87 -8.72 -13.91 6.18
CA LYS A 87 -10.18 -13.86 6.39
C LYS A 87 -10.76 -15.22 6.76
N ARG A 88 -10.31 -16.28 6.09
CA ARG A 88 -10.76 -17.66 6.35
C ARG A 88 -10.35 -18.14 7.75
N GLN A 89 -9.10 -17.92 8.14
CA GLN A 89 -8.59 -18.33 9.45
C GLN A 89 -9.24 -17.55 10.57
N ALA A 90 -9.39 -16.23 10.42
CA ALA A 90 -10.09 -15.40 11.40
C ALA A 90 -11.52 -15.90 11.65
N LYS A 91 -12.27 -16.20 10.58
CA LYS A 91 -13.61 -16.78 10.69
C LYS A 91 -13.61 -18.14 11.40
N ALA A 92 -12.66 -19.02 11.06
CA ALA A 92 -12.53 -20.34 11.69
C ALA A 92 -12.20 -20.26 13.19
N LEU A 93 -11.48 -19.22 13.60
CA LEU A 93 -11.13 -18.93 14.99
C LEU A 93 -12.22 -18.12 15.74
N GLY A 94 -13.38 -17.89 15.12
CA GLY A 94 -14.51 -17.24 15.78
C GLY A 94 -14.46 -15.71 15.81
N VAL A 95 -13.59 -15.06 15.03
CA VAL A 95 -13.60 -13.60 14.89
C VAL A 95 -14.92 -13.17 14.26
N GLN A 96 -15.71 -12.41 15.04
CA GLN A 96 -17.08 -12.03 14.67
C GLN A 96 -17.14 -10.96 13.58
N TYR A 97 -16.13 -10.09 13.53
CA TYR A 97 -16.11 -8.93 12.64
C TYR A 97 -15.19 -9.15 11.42
N PRO A 98 -15.43 -8.43 10.30
CA PRO A 98 -14.55 -8.47 9.14
C PRO A 98 -13.12 -8.04 9.50
N VAL A 99 -12.14 -8.84 9.08
CA VAL A 99 -10.71 -8.53 9.27
C VAL A 99 -10.18 -7.64 8.15
N LEU A 100 -9.57 -6.53 8.52
CA LEU A 100 -8.81 -5.68 7.61
C LEU A 100 -7.58 -6.46 7.11
N SER A 101 -7.51 -6.67 5.80
CA SER A 101 -6.38 -7.34 5.14
C SER A 101 -6.04 -6.59 3.85
N SER A 102 -4.99 -5.77 3.95
CA SER A 102 -4.53 -4.85 2.91
C SER A 102 -3.13 -5.25 2.46
N CYS A 103 -2.73 -4.82 1.26
CA CYS A 103 -1.35 -4.89 0.81
C CYS A 103 -1.08 -3.69 -0.09
N ARG A 104 0.18 -3.33 -0.20
CA ARG A 104 0.72 -2.31 -1.11
C ARG A 104 2.00 -2.85 -1.71
#